data_AF-R6TKD1-F1
#
_entry.id   AF-R6TKD1-F1
#
_cell.length_a   1.000
_cell.length_b   1.000
_cell.length_c   1.000
_cell.angle_alpha   90.00
_cell.angle_beta   90.00
_cell.angle_gamma   90.00
#
_symmetry.space_group_name_H-M   'P 1'
#
loop_
_entity.id
_entity.type
_entity.pdbx_description
1 polymer ?
#
loop_
_entity_poly.entity_id
_entity_poly.type
_entity_poly.pdbx_seq_one_letter_code
_entity_poly.pdbx_strand_id
1 'polypeptide(L)'
;MQQTENYALNQWDPEDRILRTNFNADNAKIDEAIAAVRDACPMAKLVDKIISSDTAQVDLDLSAFDLTKYYELFFYFTSGTVTVGDAARQVSVRCNGLSSGYCGKDGYGWAYLMTFPLFGTDMPGAFRGQILLGSGALVGIQDSCRWTDSSDLRYTSLGNNCCTLRLSAASLRKLNFYVKEEDGLLAANSRITLYGVKK
;
A
#
# COMPACT_ATOMS: atom_id res chain seq x y z
N MET A 1 -6.25 -35.85 -15.10
CA MET A 1 -6.58 -35.11 -13.87
C MET A 1 -7.10 -33.74 -14.30
N GLN A 2 -8.36 -33.43 -13.97
CA GLN A 2 -8.97 -32.13 -14.29
C GLN A 2 -8.93 -31.25 -13.03
N GLN A 3 -9.08 -29.93 -13.19
CA GLN A 3 -8.99 -28.96 -12.09
C GLN A 3 -10.06 -27.88 -12.27
N THR A 4 -10.53 -27.30 -11.16
CA THR A 4 -11.43 -26.15 -11.19
C THR A 4 -10.72 -24.89 -11.71
N GLU A 5 -11.49 -23.91 -12.20
CA GLU A 5 -10.94 -22.74 -12.90
C GLU A 5 -10.22 -21.76 -11.96
N ASN A 6 -10.76 -21.48 -10.78
CA ASN A 6 -10.24 -20.39 -9.94
C ASN A 6 -9.08 -20.80 -9.03
N TYR A 7 -9.14 -22.01 -8.45
CA TYR A 7 -8.20 -22.49 -7.42
C TYR A 7 -7.60 -23.86 -7.73
N ALA A 8 -7.79 -24.37 -8.95
CA ALA A 8 -7.17 -25.59 -9.43
C ALA A 8 -7.44 -26.82 -8.53
N LEU A 9 -8.63 -26.92 -7.94
CA LEU A 9 -9.01 -28.03 -7.07
C LEU A 9 -9.13 -29.31 -7.88
N ASN A 10 -8.44 -30.37 -7.45
CA ASN A 10 -8.36 -31.63 -8.16
C ASN A 10 -9.75 -32.23 -8.39
N GLN A 11 -10.01 -32.66 -9.62
CA GLN A 11 -11.21 -33.37 -10.04
C GLN A 11 -10.85 -34.81 -10.39
N TRP A 12 -11.66 -35.75 -9.91
CA TRP A 12 -11.51 -37.16 -10.25
C TRP A 12 -11.98 -37.41 -11.68
N ASP A 13 -11.31 -38.34 -12.35
CA ASP A 13 -11.60 -38.68 -13.74
C ASP A 13 -12.99 -39.33 -13.88
N PRO A 14 -13.72 -39.09 -14.98
CA PRO A 14 -14.99 -39.76 -15.23
C PRO A 14 -14.98 -41.29 -15.15
N GLU A 15 -13.85 -41.95 -15.34
CA GLU A 15 -13.75 -43.42 -15.25
C GLU A 15 -13.69 -43.96 -13.81
N ASP A 16 -13.55 -43.09 -12.80
CA ASP A 16 -13.39 -43.50 -11.42
C ASP A 16 -14.74 -43.88 -10.76
N ARG A 17 -14.77 -44.99 -10.01
CA ARG A 17 -16.01 -45.69 -9.63
C ARG A 17 -16.67 -45.24 -8.32
N ILE A 18 -15.98 -44.46 -7.48
CA ILE A 18 -16.46 -44.15 -6.12
C ILE A 18 -16.68 -42.64 -5.96
N LEU A 19 -17.89 -42.24 -5.52
CA LEU A 19 -18.27 -40.91 -4.99
C LEU A 19 -17.82 -39.64 -5.78
N ARG A 20 -17.31 -39.77 -7.00
CA ARG A 20 -16.71 -38.69 -7.80
C ARG A 20 -17.67 -37.54 -8.07
N THR A 21 -18.95 -37.81 -8.32
CA THR A 21 -19.91 -36.77 -8.71
C THR A 21 -20.14 -35.79 -7.57
N ASN A 22 -20.32 -36.30 -6.35
CA ASN A 22 -20.49 -35.45 -5.17
C ASN A 22 -19.20 -34.70 -4.87
N PHE A 23 -18.05 -35.38 -4.92
CA PHE A 23 -16.75 -34.77 -4.67
C PHE A 23 -16.42 -33.64 -5.67
N ASN A 24 -16.54 -33.91 -6.97
CA ASN A 24 -16.28 -32.93 -8.03
C ASN A 24 -17.26 -31.74 -7.95
N ALA A 25 -18.55 -32.01 -7.70
CA ALA A 25 -19.55 -30.97 -7.51
C ALA A 25 -19.27 -30.11 -6.28
N ASP A 26 -18.86 -30.71 -5.17
CA ASP A 26 -18.53 -29.97 -3.96
C ASP A 26 -17.24 -29.15 -4.14
N ASN A 27 -16.25 -29.67 -4.86
CA ASN A 27 -15.07 -28.88 -5.24
C ASN A 27 -15.43 -27.70 -6.15
N ALA A 28 -16.33 -27.88 -7.12
CA ALA A 28 -16.83 -26.77 -7.94
C ALA A 28 -17.53 -25.72 -7.08
N LYS A 29 -18.40 -26.12 -6.14
CA LYS A 29 -19.05 -25.20 -5.19
C LYS A 29 -18.05 -24.47 -4.31
N ILE A 30 -17.01 -25.15 -3.82
CA ILE A 30 -15.96 -24.54 -2.99
C ILE A 30 -15.17 -23.53 -3.83
N ASP A 31 -14.78 -23.89 -5.05
CA ASP A 31 -14.06 -23.02 -5.97
C ASP A 31 -14.84 -21.73 -6.25
N GLU A 32 -16.13 -21.87 -6.59
CA GLU A 32 -17.05 -20.76 -6.81
C GLU A 32 -17.26 -19.93 -5.54
N ALA A 33 -17.43 -20.56 -4.37
CA ALA A 33 -17.61 -19.86 -3.11
C ALA A 33 -16.37 -19.04 -2.71
N ILE A 34 -15.17 -19.59 -2.89
CA ILE A 34 -13.92 -18.86 -2.61
C ILE A 34 -13.76 -17.70 -3.61
N ALA A 35 -14.09 -17.91 -4.89
CA ALA A 35 -14.05 -16.87 -5.90
C ALA A 35 -15.04 -15.74 -5.57
N ALA A 36 -16.26 -16.08 -5.18
CA ALA A 36 -17.27 -15.12 -4.74
C ALA A 36 -16.82 -14.32 -3.50
N VAL A 37 -16.18 -14.97 -2.52
CA VAL A 37 -15.62 -14.27 -1.34
C VAL A 37 -14.47 -13.35 -1.72
N ARG A 38 -13.56 -13.78 -2.61
CA ARG A 38 -12.47 -12.95 -3.14
C ARG A 38 -13.01 -11.72 -3.88
N ASP A 39 -14.04 -11.91 -4.69
CA ASP A 39 -14.61 -10.85 -5.51
C ASP A 39 -15.44 -9.88 -4.66
N ALA A 40 -16.13 -10.38 -3.64
CA ALA A 40 -16.82 -9.58 -2.63
C ALA A 40 -15.86 -8.82 -1.70
N CYS A 41 -14.59 -9.23 -1.58
CA CYS A 41 -13.60 -8.51 -0.79
C CYS A 41 -13.26 -7.17 -1.49
N PRO A 42 -13.59 -6.03 -0.87
CA PRO A 42 -13.31 -4.72 -1.45
C PRO A 42 -11.81 -4.42 -1.41
N MET A 43 -11.03 -5.11 -0.59
CA MET A 43 -9.60 -4.93 -0.45
C MET A 43 -8.82 -5.72 -1.52
N ALA A 44 -7.94 -5.06 -2.27
CA ALA A 44 -6.97 -5.74 -3.14
C ALA A 44 -5.54 -5.35 -2.76
N LYS A 45 -4.66 -6.35 -2.57
CA LYS A 45 -3.21 -6.10 -2.49
C LYS A 45 -2.69 -5.81 -3.89
N LEU A 46 -2.07 -4.63 -4.08
CA LEU A 46 -1.58 -4.19 -5.38
C LEU A 46 -0.08 -4.44 -5.50
N VAL A 47 0.70 -3.94 -4.53
CA VAL A 47 2.16 -4.01 -4.57
C VAL A 47 2.70 -4.45 -3.23
N ASP A 48 3.74 -5.28 -3.24
CA ASP A 48 4.47 -5.71 -2.06
C ASP A 48 5.97 -5.62 -2.38
N LYS A 49 6.61 -4.53 -1.93
CA LYS A 49 7.96 -4.14 -2.31
C LYS A 49 8.91 -4.24 -1.12
N ILE A 50 9.95 -5.04 -1.25
CA ILE A 50 11.09 -5.07 -0.32
C ILE A 50 12.21 -4.18 -0.88
N ILE A 51 12.81 -3.37 -0.01
CA ILE A 51 13.96 -2.52 -0.33
C ILE A 51 15.23 -3.36 -0.23
N SER A 52 15.96 -3.54 -1.33
CA SER A 52 17.09 -4.47 -1.40
C SER A 52 18.39 -3.94 -0.80
N SER A 53 18.57 -2.62 -0.80
CA SER A 53 19.76 -1.92 -0.28
C SER A 53 19.36 -0.53 0.17
N ASP A 54 20.16 0.08 1.04
CA ASP A 54 19.94 1.45 1.48
C ASP A 54 19.84 2.39 0.29
N THR A 55 18.77 3.21 0.23
CA THR A 55 18.48 4.06 -0.93
C THR A 55 17.75 5.32 -0.55
N ALA A 56 17.99 6.42 -1.27
CA ALA A 56 17.26 7.67 -1.10
C ALA A 56 15.84 7.61 -1.70
N GLN A 57 15.57 6.67 -2.61
CA GLN A 57 14.27 6.58 -3.27
C GLN A 57 13.88 5.14 -3.64
N VAL A 58 12.58 4.86 -3.51
CA VAL A 58 11.94 3.66 -4.04
C VAL A 58 10.70 4.04 -4.85
N ASP A 59 10.60 3.50 -6.06
CA ASP A 59 9.46 3.69 -6.95
C ASP A 59 8.58 2.44 -6.97
N LEU A 60 7.29 2.63 -6.71
CA LEU A 60 6.26 1.62 -6.97
C LEU A 60 5.64 1.88 -8.33
N ASP A 61 5.76 0.90 -9.23
CA ASP A 61 5.08 0.93 -10.52
C ASP A 61 3.62 0.49 -10.35
N LEU A 62 2.71 1.34 -10.81
CA LEU A 62 1.27 1.14 -10.79
C LEU A 62 0.68 1.04 -12.20
N SER A 63 1.51 1.03 -13.24
CA SER A 63 1.07 1.02 -14.65
C SER A 63 0.23 -0.21 -15.01
N ALA A 64 0.40 -1.33 -14.29
CA ALA A 64 -0.37 -2.56 -14.48
C ALA A 64 -1.80 -2.50 -13.91
N PHE A 65 -2.13 -1.49 -13.09
CA PHE A 65 -3.43 -1.41 -12.41
C PHE A 65 -4.32 -0.35 -13.04
N ASP A 66 -5.59 -0.70 -13.24
CA ASP A 66 -6.64 0.27 -13.53
C ASP A 66 -7.11 0.93 -12.23
N LEU A 67 -6.45 2.02 -11.85
CA LEU A 67 -6.72 2.76 -10.61
C LEU A 67 -8.10 3.44 -10.62
N THR A 68 -8.80 3.51 -11.76
CA THR A 68 -10.16 4.07 -11.80
C THR A 68 -11.18 3.18 -11.09
N LYS A 69 -10.86 1.89 -10.92
CA LYS A 69 -11.67 0.90 -10.22
C LYS A 69 -11.54 0.94 -8.69
N TYR A 70 -10.79 1.90 -8.15
CA TYR A 70 -10.55 2.02 -6.72
C TYR A 70 -11.04 3.36 -6.17
N TYR A 71 -11.61 3.37 -4.97
CA TYR A 71 -11.94 4.59 -4.22
C TYR A 71 -10.71 5.23 -3.61
N GLU A 72 -9.79 4.42 -3.11
CA GLU A 72 -8.61 4.85 -2.38
C GLU A 72 -7.50 3.80 -2.42
N LEU A 73 -6.29 4.26 -2.13
CA LEU A 73 -5.13 3.43 -1.88
C LEU A 73 -4.65 3.63 -0.44
N PHE A 74 -4.10 2.61 0.17
CA PHE A 74 -3.31 2.76 1.40
C PHE A 74 -2.09 1.88 1.35
N PHE A 75 -1.03 2.37 1.99
CA PHE A 75 0.18 1.60 2.14
C PHE A 75 0.60 1.54 3.60
N TYR A 76 1.25 0.43 3.92
CA TYR A 76 1.98 0.25 5.15
C TYR A 76 3.47 0.30 4.85
N PHE A 77 4.21 0.98 5.73
CA PHE A 77 5.67 0.96 5.72
C PHE A 77 6.15 0.21 6.96
N THR A 78 7.07 -0.73 6.78
CA THR A 78 7.74 -1.44 7.86
C THR A 78 9.24 -1.31 7.67
N SER A 79 9.96 -0.87 8.71
CA SER A 79 11.42 -0.78 8.64
C SER A 79 12.06 -2.17 8.66
N GLY A 80 13.19 -2.32 7.97
CA GLY A 80 14.04 -3.51 8.06
C GLY A 80 14.83 -3.60 9.36
N THR A 81 14.89 -2.51 10.14
CA THR A 81 15.51 -2.42 11.47
C THR A 81 14.47 -2.61 12.57
N VAL A 82 14.90 -3.09 13.75
CA VAL A 82 14.02 -3.37 14.91
C VAL A 82 13.27 -2.12 15.38
N THR A 83 13.86 -0.95 15.16
CA THR A 83 13.30 0.38 15.37
C THR A 83 12.94 1.00 14.02
N VAL A 84 11.79 1.66 13.91
CA VAL A 84 11.39 2.43 12.70
C VAL A 84 12.31 3.65 12.47
N GLY A 85 13.20 3.92 13.44
CA GLY A 85 13.96 5.14 13.74
C GLY A 85 15.29 5.42 13.04
N ASP A 86 16.04 4.40 12.61
CA ASP A 86 17.51 4.60 12.44
C ASP A 86 17.97 4.92 11.02
N ALA A 87 17.09 4.87 10.02
CA ALA A 87 17.50 4.97 8.62
C ALA A 87 17.23 6.34 7.98
N ALA A 88 16.00 6.85 8.12
CA ALA A 88 15.57 8.11 7.55
C ALA A 88 14.79 8.97 8.55
N ARG A 89 14.92 10.28 8.45
CA ARG A 89 14.13 11.24 9.25
C ARG A 89 12.75 11.39 8.64
N GLN A 90 12.64 11.75 7.36
CA GLN A 90 11.36 12.03 6.74
C GLN A 90 11.28 11.43 5.34
N VAL A 91 10.22 10.67 5.07
CA VAL A 91 9.92 10.12 3.75
C VAL A 91 8.81 10.95 3.12
N SER A 92 9.07 11.46 1.93
CA SER A 92 8.09 12.15 1.09
C SER A 92 7.50 11.17 0.08
N VAL A 93 6.19 11.20 -0.09
CA VAL A 93 5.48 10.44 -1.12
C VAL A 93 5.10 11.37 -2.26
N ARG A 94 5.56 11.05 -3.47
CA ARG A 94 5.25 11.79 -4.71
C ARG A 94 4.49 10.91 -5.70
N CYS A 95 3.82 11.56 -6.63
CA CYS A 95 3.13 10.91 -7.74
C CYS A 95 3.88 11.19 -9.04
N ASN A 96 4.14 10.14 -9.83
CA ASN A 96 4.74 10.23 -11.17
C ASN A 96 6.08 10.99 -11.24
N GLY A 97 6.84 11.05 -10.15
CA GLY A 97 8.09 11.81 -10.07
C GLY A 97 7.90 13.34 -10.02
N LEU A 98 6.66 13.83 -9.90
CA LEU A 98 6.39 15.25 -9.82
C LEU A 98 6.99 15.83 -8.54
N SER A 99 7.77 16.91 -8.69
CA SER A 99 8.43 17.65 -7.61
C SER A 99 7.73 18.97 -7.26
N SER A 100 6.60 19.28 -7.92
CA SER A 100 5.79 20.48 -7.70
C SER A 100 4.32 20.22 -8.08
N GLY A 101 3.45 21.20 -7.84
CA GLY A 101 2.02 21.12 -8.15
C GLY A 101 1.17 20.55 -7.02
N TYR A 102 1.78 20.23 -5.88
CA TYR A 102 1.06 19.83 -4.67
C TYR A 102 0.63 21.07 -3.90
N CYS A 103 -0.58 21.06 -3.38
CA CYS A 103 -1.16 22.19 -2.64
C CYS A 103 -1.56 21.74 -1.24
N GLY A 104 -0.97 22.40 -0.23
CA GLY A 104 -1.30 22.20 1.18
C GLY A 104 -2.61 22.89 1.57
N LYS A 105 -3.09 22.60 2.78
CA LYS A 105 -4.33 23.22 3.32
C LYS A 105 -4.26 24.75 3.39
N ASP A 106 -3.07 25.28 3.62
CA ASP A 106 -2.74 26.71 3.69
C ASP A 106 -2.61 27.38 2.31
N GLY A 107 -2.78 26.63 1.22
CA GLY A 107 -2.57 27.10 -0.14
C GLY A 107 -1.09 27.13 -0.55
N TYR A 108 -0.18 26.70 0.32
CA TYR A 108 1.25 26.68 0.02
C TYR A 108 1.58 25.56 -0.97
N GLY A 109 2.50 25.84 -1.89
CA GLY A 109 3.00 24.88 -2.87
C GLY A 109 4.02 23.93 -2.23
N TRP A 110 3.80 22.64 -2.37
CA TRP A 110 4.69 21.59 -1.86
C TRP A 110 5.28 20.75 -2.98
N ALA A 111 6.25 19.92 -2.61
CA ALA A 111 6.93 19.00 -3.49
C ALA A 111 6.55 17.52 -3.24
N TYR A 112 5.45 17.26 -2.54
CA TYR A 112 5.01 15.92 -2.14
C TYR A 112 3.50 15.88 -1.88
N LEU A 113 2.89 14.70 -2.00
CA LEU A 113 1.49 14.47 -1.67
C LEU A 113 1.28 14.29 -0.17
N MET A 114 2.20 13.59 0.47
CA MET A 114 2.26 13.44 1.92
C MET A 114 3.71 13.23 2.34
N THR A 115 4.01 13.39 3.62
CA THR A 115 5.26 12.89 4.20
C THR A 115 4.98 12.12 5.45
N PHE A 116 5.82 11.16 5.78
CA PHE A 116 5.81 10.53 7.08
C PHE A 116 7.19 10.48 7.72
N PRO A 117 7.27 10.76 9.02
CA PRO A 117 8.53 10.74 9.73
C PRO A 117 8.88 9.33 10.20
N LEU A 118 10.12 8.93 9.98
CA LEU A 118 10.69 7.66 10.43
C LEU A 118 11.57 7.85 11.69
N PHE A 119 12.07 9.05 12.02
CA PHE A 119 12.89 9.30 13.22
C PHE A 119 12.16 9.20 14.57
N GLY A 120 12.94 8.87 15.61
CA GLY A 120 12.62 9.15 17.02
C GLY A 120 11.66 8.17 17.69
N THR A 121 11.63 6.92 17.23
CA THR A 121 10.83 5.87 17.87
C THR A 121 11.73 4.71 18.29
N ASP A 122 11.97 4.56 19.58
CA ASP A 122 12.67 3.40 20.18
C ASP A 122 11.85 2.11 20.09
N MET A 123 10.63 2.22 19.58
CA MET A 123 9.67 1.14 19.41
C MET A 123 9.20 1.03 17.95
N PRO A 124 8.76 -0.17 17.52
CA PRO A 124 8.15 -0.36 16.21
C PRO A 124 6.84 0.45 16.09
N GLY A 125 6.92 1.61 15.45
CA GLY A 125 5.75 2.40 15.05
C GLY A 125 5.05 1.75 13.86
N ALA A 126 3.74 1.98 13.73
CA ALA A 126 3.00 1.64 12.52
C ALA A 126 2.72 2.93 11.75
N PHE A 127 3.15 2.96 10.50
CA PHE A 127 2.80 4.02 9.57
C PHE A 127 1.80 3.53 8.53
N ARG A 128 0.73 4.30 8.35
CA ARG A 128 -0.23 4.13 7.26
C ARG A 128 -0.37 5.43 6.48
N GLY A 129 -0.08 5.38 5.19
CA GLY A 129 -0.46 6.45 4.27
C GLY A 129 -1.71 6.06 3.50
N GLN A 130 -2.61 7.01 3.27
CA GLN A 130 -3.84 6.85 2.52
C GLN A 130 -3.90 7.89 1.38
N ILE A 131 -4.31 7.46 0.19
CA ILE A 131 -4.47 8.31 -0.98
C ILE A 131 -5.91 8.18 -1.46
N LEU A 132 -6.69 9.25 -1.31
CA LEU A 132 -8.04 9.30 -1.87
C LEU A 132 -7.97 9.57 -3.38
N LEU A 133 -8.65 8.74 -4.17
CA LEU A 133 -8.68 8.83 -5.63
C LEU A 133 -9.92 9.60 -6.09
N GLY A 134 -9.84 10.92 -6.05
CA GLY A 134 -10.92 11.81 -6.49
C GLY A 134 -11.05 11.91 -8.02
N SER A 135 -12.17 12.49 -8.47
CA SER A 135 -12.42 12.78 -9.88
C SER A 135 -11.57 13.96 -10.36
N GLY A 136 -10.28 13.71 -10.62
CA GLY A 136 -9.33 14.69 -11.16
C GLY A 136 -8.34 15.28 -10.15
N ALA A 137 -8.40 14.87 -8.88
CA ALA A 137 -7.41 15.21 -7.88
C ALA A 137 -7.16 14.04 -6.93
N LEU A 138 -5.92 13.95 -6.44
CA LEU A 138 -5.51 13.04 -5.38
C LEU A 138 -5.37 13.81 -4.09
N VAL A 139 -5.70 13.17 -2.97
CA VAL A 139 -5.46 13.71 -1.62
C VAL A 139 -4.62 12.71 -0.86
N GLY A 140 -3.48 13.16 -0.35
CA GLY A 140 -2.69 12.38 0.60
C GLY A 140 -3.20 12.62 2.02
N ILE A 141 -3.38 11.54 2.76
CA ILE A 141 -3.69 11.52 4.19
C ILE A 141 -2.65 10.62 4.85
N GLN A 142 -2.14 11.01 6.00
CA GLN A 142 -1.27 10.15 6.79
C GLN A 142 -1.82 9.92 8.19
N ASP A 143 -1.68 8.68 8.65
CA ASP A 143 -1.93 8.28 10.02
C ASP A 143 -0.69 7.57 10.55
N SER A 144 -0.11 8.11 11.61
CA SER A 144 1.06 7.52 12.25
C SER A 144 0.75 7.29 13.73
N CYS A 145 1.02 6.07 14.21
CA CYS A 145 1.08 5.79 15.64
C CYS A 145 2.54 5.69 16.05
N ARG A 146 2.98 6.60 16.91
CA ARG A 146 4.34 6.66 17.44
C ARG A 146 4.31 6.29 18.91
N TRP A 147 5.29 5.51 19.31
CA TRP A 147 5.57 5.19 20.70
C TRP A 147 6.91 5.82 21.05
N THR A 148 6.94 6.68 22.05
CA THR A 148 8.16 7.29 22.59
C THR A 148 8.29 6.86 24.04
N ASP A 149 9.47 6.41 24.46
CA ASP A 149 9.74 5.96 25.85
C ASP A 149 9.80 7.12 26.87
N SER A 150 9.47 8.35 26.45
CA SER A 150 9.12 9.38 27.43
C SER A 150 7.86 8.92 28.15
N SER A 151 7.91 8.81 29.48
CA SER A 151 6.92 8.28 30.43
C SER A 151 5.42 8.60 30.24
N ASP A 152 5.04 9.40 29.25
CA ASP A 152 3.67 9.65 28.82
C ASP A 152 3.39 8.93 27.49
N LEU A 153 2.32 8.14 27.43
CA LEU A 153 1.74 7.60 26.19
C LEU A 153 1.26 8.75 25.28
N ARG A 154 2.17 9.35 24.50
CA ARG A 154 1.84 10.45 23.59
C ARG A 154 1.59 9.92 22.19
N TYR A 155 0.32 9.77 21.82
CA TYR A 155 -0.06 9.71 20.43
C TYR A 155 0.07 11.11 19.81
N THR A 156 0.84 11.24 18.72
CA THR A 156 0.91 12.48 17.93
C THR A 156 0.30 12.20 16.55
N SER A 157 -0.96 12.59 16.33
CA SER A 157 -1.50 12.69 14.97
C SER A 157 -0.89 13.91 14.28
N LEU A 158 0.16 13.69 13.48
CA LEU A 158 0.74 14.75 12.65
C LEU A 158 -0.11 14.97 11.40
N GLY A 159 -1.28 15.61 11.55
CA GLY A 159 -2.18 15.92 10.43
C GLY A 159 -1.68 17.00 9.45
N ASN A 160 -0.49 17.56 9.64
CA ASN A 160 -0.06 18.80 8.95
C ASN A 160 0.62 18.59 7.60
N ASN A 161 1.03 17.36 7.24
CA ASN A 161 1.86 17.11 6.05
C ASN A 161 1.07 16.39 4.95
N CYS A 162 -0.15 16.85 4.71
CA CYS A 162 -1.09 16.30 3.73
C CYS A 162 -1.34 17.33 2.63
N CYS A 163 -1.20 16.93 1.37
CA CYS A 163 -1.40 17.80 0.22
C CYS A 163 -2.41 17.20 -0.75
N THR A 164 -2.93 18.07 -1.61
CA THR A 164 -3.71 17.71 -2.78
C THR A 164 -2.85 17.83 -4.03
N LEU A 165 -3.12 17.01 -5.04
CA LEU A 165 -2.48 17.08 -6.34
C LEU A 165 -3.54 17.01 -7.43
N ARG A 166 -3.52 17.92 -8.40
CA ARG A 166 -4.38 17.82 -9.58
C ARG A 166 -3.83 16.76 -10.53
N LEU A 167 -4.20 15.51 -10.28
CA LEU A 167 -3.88 14.34 -11.06
C LEU A 167 -5.06 13.37 -10.98
N SER A 168 -5.48 12.82 -12.12
CA SER A 168 -6.55 11.80 -12.11
C SER A 168 -5.98 10.43 -11.69
N ALA A 169 -6.83 9.57 -11.11
CA ALA A 169 -6.46 8.18 -10.84
C ALA A 169 -5.99 7.46 -12.12
N ALA A 170 -6.66 7.71 -13.25
CA ALA A 170 -6.30 7.17 -14.56
C ALA A 170 -4.92 7.62 -15.06
N SER A 171 -4.34 8.68 -14.49
CA SER A 171 -3.02 9.22 -14.86
C SER A 171 -1.92 8.88 -13.85
N LEU A 172 -2.27 8.37 -12.67
CA LEU A 172 -1.30 7.90 -11.70
C LEU A 172 -0.65 6.60 -12.21
N ARG A 173 0.68 6.61 -12.33
CA ARG A 173 1.48 5.49 -12.86
C ARG A 173 2.54 5.05 -11.88
N LYS A 174 3.04 5.96 -11.04
CA LYS A 174 4.09 5.66 -10.07
C LYS A 174 3.86 6.39 -8.76
N LEU A 175 4.19 5.72 -7.66
CA LEU A 175 4.38 6.35 -6.36
C LEU A 175 5.87 6.33 -6.02
N ASN A 176 6.43 7.48 -5.67
CA ASN A 176 7.83 7.60 -5.29
C ASN A 176 7.91 7.85 -3.79
N PHE A 177 8.65 7.00 -3.10
CA PHE A 177 9.01 7.15 -1.69
C PHE A 177 10.42 7.71 -1.66
N TYR A 178 10.54 8.99 -1.35
CA TYR A 178 11.77 9.77 -1.48
C TYR A 178 12.19 10.35 -0.13
N VAL A 179 13.47 10.21 0.20
CA VAL A 179 14.10 10.79 1.38
C VAL A 179 15.09 11.85 0.90
N LYS A 180 15.06 13.03 1.51
CA LYS A 180 16.05 14.08 1.21
C LYS A 180 17.42 13.68 1.72
N GLU A 181 18.48 14.21 1.11
CA GLU A 181 19.86 13.90 1.49
C GLU A 181 20.12 14.22 2.98
N GLU A 182 19.62 15.34 3.49
CA GLU A 182 19.74 15.70 4.91
C GLU A 182 18.98 14.76 5.87
N ASP A 183 18.07 13.94 5.33
CA ASP A 183 17.17 13.08 6.08
C ASP A 183 17.61 11.61 6.08
N GLY A 184 18.76 11.26 5.52
CA GLY A 184 19.29 9.88 5.52
C GLY A 184 18.78 9.02 4.36
N LEU A 185 18.60 7.71 4.60
CA LEU A 185 18.26 6.73 3.57
C LEU A 185 17.15 5.79 4.02
N LEU A 186 16.37 5.26 3.10
CA LEU A 186 15.50 4.11 3.37
C LEU A 186 16.38 2.88 3.58
N ALA A 187 16.32 2.27 4.76
CA ALA A 187 17.11 1.07 5.06
C ALA A 187 16.71 -0.12 4.18
N ALA A 188 17.71 -0.93 3.83
CA ALA A 188 17.54 -2.27 3.30
C ALA A 188 16.61 -3.12 4.19
N ASN A 189 15.94 -4.08 3.57
CA ASN A 189 14.93 -4.95 4.18
C ASN A 189 13.65 -4.27 4.67
N SER A 190 13.53 -2.94 4.53
CA SER A 190 12.25 -2.26 4.73
C SER A 190 11.24 -2.73 3.68
N ARG A 191 9.95 -2.69 4.02
CA ARG A 191 8.86 -3.17 3.19
C ARG A 191 7.79 -2.11 3.01
N ILE A 192 7.29 -1.98 1.78
CA ILE A 192 6.15 -1.16 1.42
C ILE A 192 5.08 -2.07 0.85
N THR A 193 3.94 -2.16 1.51
CA THR A 193 2.80 -2.94 1.01
C THR A 193 1.66 -1.98 0.69
N LEU A 194 1.26 -1.93 -0.58
CA LEU A 194 0.20 -1.08 -1.11
C LEU A 194 -1.04 -1.93 -1.41
N TYR A 195 -2.19 -1.38 -1.03
CA TYR A 195 -3.49 -1.96 -1.28
C TYR A 195 -4.43 -0.89 -1.84
N GLY A 196 -5.54 -1.32 -2.43
CA GLY A 196 -6.62 -0.44 -2.86
C GLY A 196 -8.00 -0.97 -2.46
N VAL A 197 -8.94 -0.05 -2.22
CA VAL A 197 -10.37 -0.36 -2.00
C VAL A 197 -11.10 -0.27 -3.33
N LYS A 198 -11.60 -1.40 -3.82
CA LYS A 198 -12.39 -1.50 -5.04
C LYS A 198 -13.68 -0.69 -4.93
N LYS A 199 -14.14 -0.17 -6.07
CA LYS A 199 -15.46 0.42 -6.26
C LYS A 199 -16.55 -0.62 -6.42
#